data_AF-A0A0H5RJ72-F1
#
_entry.id   AF-A0A0H5RJ72-F1
#
_cell.length_a   1.000
_cell.length_b   1.000
_cell.length_c   1.000
_cell.angle_alpha   90.00
_cell.angle_beta   90.00
_cell.angle_gamma   90.00
#
_symmetry.space_group_name_H-M   'P 1'
#
loop_
_entity.id
_entity.type
_entity.pdbx_description
1 polymer ?
#
loop_
_entity_poly.entity_id
_entity_poly.type
_entity_poly.pdbx_seq_one_letter_code
_entity_poly.pdbx_strand_id
1 'polypeptide(L)'
;MSLMGGSLLLLSLLCIAGSVDVSEELPSDDWVNKRMSEFKHECDQIRLRNTAPMSPDVLHMTFKKYYEPGKQVCKAIANMGDGTDIFSSDDAKKLITDFMWTLRGQVLGDKGIAHYTALLFSYKTVMSLPKFWGLKGERMGF
;
A
#
# COMPACT_ATOMS: atom_id res chain seq x y z
N MET A 1 58.43 13.94 30.98
CA MET A 1 57.33 12.97 31.15
C MET A 1 56.40 13.14 29.95
N SER A 2 56.14 12.03 29.22
CA SER A 2 55.18 11.75 28.13
C SER A 2 54.85 12.87 27.13
N LEU A 3 55.11 12.81 25.82
CA LEU A 3 54.88 11.77 24.81
C LEU A 3 53.51 11.05 24.90
N MET A 4 52.48 11.70 24.34
CA MET A 4 51.23 11.11 23.84
C MET A 4 50.67 12.13 22.83
N GLY A 5 50.30 11.82 21.59
CA GLY A 5 50.17 10.52 20.92
C GLY A 5 49.03 10.63 19.92
N GLY A 6 49.30 10.32 18.64
CA GLY A 6 48.33 9.99 17.59
C GLY A 6 47.41 11.13 17.12
N SER A 7 46.89 11.16 15.90
CA SER A 7 46.92 10.16 14.84
C SER A 7 46.62 10.90 13.53
N LEU A 8 47.52 10.80 12.56
CA LEU A 8 47.25 11.12 11.16
C LEU A 8 46.46 9.94 10.58
N LEU A 9 45.18 10.15 10.24
CA LEU A 9 44.46 9.26 9.34
C LEU A 9 43.84 10.08 8.20
N LEU A 10 44.68 10.31 7.20
CA LEU A 10 44.26 10.42 5.81
C LEU A 10 43.91 9.01 5.32
N LEU A 11 42.61 8.72 5.19
CA LEU A 11 42.08 7.67 4.31
C LEU A 11 40.87 8.29 3.61
N SER A 12 41.10 8.93 2.48
CA SER A 12 40.99 8.30 1.15
C SER A 12 39.52 8.15 0.73
N LEU A 13 39.19 8.90 -0.32
CA LEU A 13 38.03 8.76 -1.17
C LEU A 13 37.51 7.32 -1.23
N LEU A 14 36.25 7.13 -0.85
CA LEU A 14 35.38 6.22 -1.58
C LEU A 14 34.21 7.06 -2.12
N CYS A 15 34.41 7.61 -3.31
CA CYS A 15 33.30 7.94 -4.20
C CYS A 15 32.55 6.64 -4.47
N ILE A 16 31.53 6.33 -3.68
CA ILE A 16 30.49 5.42 -4.14
C ILE A 16 29.56 6.28 -4.99
N ALA A 17 30.06 6.66 -6.17
CA ALA A 17 29.20 6.93 -7.32
C ALA A 17 28.67 5.59 -7.84
N GLY A 18 27.91 4.91 -6.99
CA GLY A 18 26.91 3.96 -7.44
C GLY A 18 25.67 4.80 -7.74
N SER A 19 25.71 5.55 -8.85
CA SER A 19 24.48 6.01 -9.49
C SER A 19 23.83 4.74 -10.02
N VAL A 20 23.19 4.00 -9.11
CA VAL A 20 22.10 3.14 -9.52
C VAL A 20 21.12 4.13 -10.08
N ASP A 21 21.05 4.23 -11.40
CA ASP A 21 19.85 4.67 -12.09
C ASP A 21 18.75 3.73 -11.62
N VAL A 22 18.24 3.97 -10.40
CA VAL A 22 16.87 3.69 -10.07
C VAL A 22 16.14 4.65 -10.98
N SER A 23 15.97 4.23 -12.23
CA SER A 23 15.04 4.86 -13.13
C SER A 23 13.76 4.91 -12.32
N GLU A 24 13.40 6.11 -11.84
CA GLU A 24 12.14 6.38 -11.17
C GLU A 24 11.07 6.27 -12.26
N GLU A 25 10.91 5.06 -12.78
CA GLU A 25 9.91 4.72 -13.76
C GLU A 25 8.58 4.92 -13.04
N LEU A 26 7.92 5.99 -13.42
CA LEU A 26 6.55 6.25 -13.01
C LEU A 26 5.66 5.27 -13.76
N PRO A 27 4.58 4.79 -13.13
CA PRO A 27 3.61 3.96 -13.82
C PRO A 27 3.02 4.74 -15.00
N SER A 28 2.89 4.10 -16.16
CA SER A 28 2.15 4.68 -17.28
C SER A 28 0.66 4.81 -16.95
N ASP A 29 -0.02 5.73 -17.62
CA ASP A 29 -1.47 5.91 -17.45
C ASP A 29 -2.25 4.62 -17.72
N ASP A 30 -1.82 3.82 -18.72
CA ASP A 30 -2.41 2.51 -19.01
C ASP A 30 -2.28 1.55 -17.83
N TRP A 31 -1.12 1.56 -17.17
CA TRP A 31 -0.90 0.74 -15.97
C TRP A 31 -1.81 1.21 -14.83
N VAL A 32 -1.85 2.51 -14.57
CA VAL A 32 -2.68 3.13 -13.52
C VAL A 32 -4.15 2.78 -13.73
N ASN A 33 -4.67 3.03 -14.93
CA ASN A 33 -6.06 2.77 -15.29
C ASN A 33 -6.43 1.29 -15.16
N LYS A 34 -5.57 0.39 -15.67
CA LYS A 34 -5.78 -1.04 -15.57
C LYS A 34 -5.83 -1.51 -14.12
N ARG A 35 -4.86 -1.10 -13.30
CA ARG A 35 -4.79 -1.51 -11.89
C ARG A 35 -5.94 -0.95 -11.06
N MET A 36 -6.36 0.29 -11.32
CA MET A 36 -7.54 0.85 -10.65
C MET A 36 -8.82 0.14 -11.04
N SER A 37 -8.99 -0.24 -12.31
CA SER A 37 -10.15 -1.01 -12.76
C SER A 37 -10.22 -2.37 -12.05
N GLU A 38 -9.09 -3.07 -11.93
CA GLU A 38 -9.01 -4.36 -11.22
C GLU A 38 -9.26 -4.18 -9.72
N PHE A 39 -8.65 -3.18 -9.08
CA PHE A 39 -8.87 -2.89 -7.67
C PHE A 39 -10.35 -2.61 -7.37
N LYS A 40 -11.00 -1.79 -8.20
CA LYS A 40 -12.43 -1.51 -8.08
C LYS A 40 -13.26 -2.79 -8.20
N HIS A 41 -12.95 -3.62 -9.18
CA HIS A 41 -13.63 -4.91 -9.37
C HIS A 41 -13.49 -5.80 -8.12
N GLU A 42 -12.31 -5.89 -7.53
CA GLU A 42 -12.05 -6.68 -6.32
C GLU A 42 -12.79 -6.10 -5.10
N CYS A 43 -12.84 -4.78 -4.93
CA CYS A 43 -13.67 -4.14 -3.90
C CYS A 43 -15.15 -4.50 -4.07
N ASP A 44 -15.66 -4.52 -5.31
CA ASP A 44 -17.03 -4.94 -5.60
C ASP A 44 -17.28 -6.41 -5.24
N GLN A 45 -16.34 -7.32 -5.55
CA GLN A 45 -16.45 -8.74 -5.16
C GLN A 45 -16.47 -8.92 -3.64
N ILE A 46 -15.65 -8.15 -2.91
CA ILE A 46 -15.64 -8.16 -1.44
C ILE A 46 -16.97 -7.63 -0.89
N ARG A 47 -17.49 -6.52 -1.43
CA ARG A 47 -18.77 -5.93 -1.02
C ARG A 47 -19.94 -6.90 -1.23
N LEU A 48 -19.91 -7.65 -2.32
CA LEU A 48 -20.90 -8.69 -2.65
C LEU A 48 -20.67 -10.00 -1.88
N ARG A 49 -19.64 -10.10 -1.03
CA ARG A 49 -19.25 -11.29 -0.26
C ARG A 49 -18.89 -12.50 -1.14
N ASN A 50 -18.45 -12.26 -2.37
CA ASN A 50 -17.95 -13.29 -3.29
C ASN A 50 -16.47 -13.62 -3.04
N THR A 51 -15.76 -12.73 -2.34
CA THR A 51 -14.36 -12.94 -1.95
C THR A 51 -14.29 -13.45 -0.52
N ALA A 52 -13.60 -14.58 -0.33
CA ALA A 52 -13.34 -15.10 1.00
C ALA A 52 -12.48 -14.11 1.82
N PRO A 53 -12.87 -13.79 3.07
CA PRO A 53 -12.06 -12.93 3.92
C PRO A 53 -10.73 -13.60 4.23
N MET A 54 -9.68 -12.80 4.36
CA MET A 54 -8.37 -13.25 4.81
C MET A 54 -8.17 -12.87 6.27
N SER A 55 -7.61 -13.79 7.06
CA SER A 55 -7.32 -13.47 8.47
C SER A 55 -6.25 -12.38 8.57
N PRO A 56 -6.26 -11.59 9.67
CA PRO A 56 -5.27 -10.54 9.89
C PRO A 56 -3.83 -11.04 9.84
N ASP A 57 -3.57 -12.24 10.38
CA ASP A 57 -2.24 -12.85 10.42
C ASP A 57 -1.75 -13.20 9.02
N VAL A 58 -2.62 -13.77 8.17
CA VAL A 58 -2.27 -14.08 6.78
C VAL A 58 -2.02 -12.78 6.00
N LEU A 59 -2.84 -11.75 6.19
CA LEU A 59 -2.60 -10.43 5.56
C LEU A 59 -1.24 -9.85 5.99
N HIS A 60 -0.88 -9.94 7.27
CA HIS A 60 0.41 -9.48 7.75
C HIS A 60 1.54 -10.28 7.08
N MET A 61 1.45 -11.62 7.05
CA MET A 61 2.44 -12.48 6.40
C MET A 61 2.58 -12.24 4.90
N THR A 62 1.48 -11.94 4.21
CA THR A 62 1.47 -11.63 2.77
C THR A 62 2.21 -10.32 2.49
N PHE A 63 1.89 -9.26 3.22
CA PHE A 63 2.47 -7.95 2.95
C PHE A 63 3.86 -7.76 3.58
N LYS A 64 4.22 -8.51 4.62
CA LYS A 64 5.52 -8.41 5.31
C LYS A 64 5.85 -6.94 5.64
N LYS A 65 6.97 -6.43 5.10
CA LYS A 65 7.42 -5.04 5.25
C LYS A 65 6.45 -3.99 4.68
N TYR A 66 5.53 -4.38 3.79
CA TYR A 66 4.56 -3.48 3.17
C TYR A 66 3.24 -3.37 3.96
N TYR A 67 3.09 -4.13 5.05
CA TYR A 67 1.84 -4.13 5.82
C TYR A 67 1.60 -2.78 6.51
N GLU A 68 2.61 -2.24 7.19
CA GLU A 68 2.51 -0.93 7.84
C GLU A 68 2.36 0.23 6.85
N PRO A 69 3.15 0.33 5.75
CA PRO A 69 2.89 1.32 4.70
C PRO A 69 1.47 1.23 4.14
N GLY A 70 0.97 0.02 3.84
CA GLY A 70 -0.38 -0.18 3.33
C GLY A 70 -1.46 0.24 4.33
N LYS A 71 -1.26 0.00 5.62
CA LYS A 71 -2.13 0.52 6.69
C LYS A 71 -2.20 2.05 6.70
N GLN A 72 -1.06 2.72 6.54
CA GLN A 72 -1.04 4.19 6.51
C GLN A 72 -1.76 4.74 5.29
N VAL A 73 -1.61 4.10 4.12
CA VAL A 73 -2.37 4.44 2.91
C VAL A 73 -3.87 4.29 3.14
N CYS A 74 -4.32 3.16 3.72
CA CYS A 74 -5.72 2.93 4.03
C CYS A 74 -6.29 4.00 4.99
N LYS A 75 -5.51 4.35 6.03
CA LYS A 75 -5.88 5.39 6.99
C LYS A 75 -5.99 6.76 6.33
N ALA A 76 -5.04 7.12 5.46
CA ALA A 76 -5.06 8.39 4.73
C ALA A 76 -6.32 8.50 3.86
N ILE A 77 -6.63 7.46 3.09
CA ILE A 77 -7.83 7.42 2.25
C ILE A 77 -9.11 7.49 3.10
N ALA A 78 -9.16 6.77 4.21
CA ALA A 78 -10.31 6.81 5.12
C ALA A 78 -10.56 8.20 5.74
N ASN A 79 -9.53 9.04 5.81
CA ASN A 79 -9.63 10.41 6.32
C ASN A 79 -10.01 11.44 5.24
N MET A 80 -10.10 11.04 3.96
CA MET A 80 -10.42 11.95 2.85
C MET A 80 -11.91 12.29 2.75
N GLY A 81 -12.79 11.53 3.40
CA GLY A 81 -14.23 11.78 3.35
C GLY A 81 -15.05 10.63 3.92
N ASP A 82 -16.36 10.65 3.66
CA ASP A 82 -17.31 9.68 4.21
C ASP A 82 -17.42 8.37 3.40
N GLY A 83 -16.60 8.24 2.35
CA GLY A 83 -16.51 7.06 1.51
C GLY A 83 -17.38 7.04 0.26
N THR A 84 -18.17 8.08 -0.01
CA THR A 84 -19.03 8.14 -1.21
C THR A 84 -18.24 8.31 -2.51
N ASP A 85 -17.16 9.08 -2.49
CA ASP A 85 -16.44 9.53 -3.69
C ASP A 85 -14.97 9.08 -3.77
N ILE A 86 -14.59 7.99 -3.07
CA ILE A 86 -13.18 7.51 -3.03
C ILE A 86 -12.64 7.28 -4.43
N PHE A 87 -13.42 6.65 -5.31
CA PHE A 87 -13.00 6.39 -6.69
C PHE A 87 -13.06 7.61 -7.61
N SER A 88 -13.67 8.71 -7.18
CA SER A 88 -13.71 9.97 -7.93
C SER A 88 -12.55 10.89 -7.54
N SER A 89 -12.02 10.75 -6.32
CA SER A 89 -10.87 11.52 -5.81
C SER A 89 -9.55 11.11 -6.47
N ASP A 90 -8.89 12.08 -7.12
CA ASP A 90 -7.58 11.84 -7.74
C ASP A 90 -6.49 11.56 -6.70
N ASP A 91 -6.56 12.18 -5.52
CA ASP A 91 -5.64 11.89 -4.41
C ASP A 91 -5.78 10.45 -3.91
N ALA A 92 -7.02 9.97 -3.76
CA ALA A 92 -7.27 8.59 -3.33
C ALA A 92 -6.78 7.60 -4.39
N LYS A 93 -7.10 7.82 -5.67
CA LYS A 93 -6.58 6.99 -6.78
C LYS A 93 -5.06 6.93 -6.74
N LYS A 94 -4.41 8.09 -6.62
CA LYS A 94 -2.95 8.20 -6.58
C LYS A 94 -2.35 7.40 -5.43
N LEU A 95 -2.88 7.54 -4.22
CA LEU A 95 -2.40 6.78 -3.06
C LEU A 95 -2.53 5.26 -3.26
N ILE A 96 -3.65 4.80 -3.82
CA ILE A 96 -3.89 3.38 -4.09
C ILE A 96 -2.92 2.88 -5.16
N THR A 97 -2.75 3.62 -6.26
CA THR A 97 -1.88 3.21 -7.37
C THR A 97 -0.42 3.28 -7.02
N ASP A 98 0.02 4.29 -6.27
CA ASP A 98 1.39 4.39 -5.78
C ASP A 98 1.71 3.20 -4.88
N PHE A 99 0.80 2.85 -3.96
CA PHE A 99 0.98 1.67 -3.13
C PHE A 99 1.08 0.39 -3.97
N MET A 100 0.16 0.16 -4.93
CA MET A 100 0.25 -0.99 -5.84
C MET A 100 1.54 -0.98 -6.66
N TRP A 101 2.06 0.19 -7.02
CA TRP A 101 3.33 0.35 -7.74
C TRP A 101 4.52 -0.07 -6.87
N THR A 102 4.50 0.22 -5.56
CA THR A 102 5.52 -0.29 -4.62
C THR A 102 5.51 -1.81 -4.46
N LEU A 103 4.36 -2.44 -4.73
CA LEU A 103 4.19 -3.90 -4.67
C LEU A 103 4.61 -4.59 -5.98
N ARG A 104 4.96 -3.85 -7.03
CA ARG A 104 5.38 -4.44 -8.30
C ARG A 104 6.62 -5.31 -8.12
N GLY A 105 6.62 -6.47 -8.76
CA GLY A 105 7.69 -7.47 -8.62
C GLY A 105 7.70 -8.21 -7.27
N GLN A 106 6.75 -7.94 -6.38
CA GLN A 106 6.60 -8.71 -5.14
C GLN A 106 5.70 -9.92 -5.35
N VAL A 107 6.08 -11.04 -4.76
CA VAL A 107 5.25 -12.25 -4.71
C VAL A 107 4.31 -12.14 -3.51
N LEU A 108 3.11 -11.61 -3.74
CA LEU A 108 2.06 -11.51 -2.72
C LEU A 108 1.19 -12.79 -2.65
N GLY A 109 1.23 -13.60 -3.70
CA GLY A 109 0.46 -14.83 -3.88
C GLY A 109 -0.24 -14.84 -5.25
N ASP A 110 -1.15 -15.81 -5.45
CA ASP A 110 -1.61 -16.18 -6.79
C ASP A 110 -2.69 -15.26 -7.38
N LYS A 111 -3.31 -14.43 -6.53
CA LYS A 111 -4.46 -13.58 -6.90
C LYS A 111 -4.08 -12.18 -7.40
N GLY A 112 -2.80 -11.85 -7.40
CA GLY A 112 -2.29 -10.59 -7.94
C GLY A 112 -2.46 -9.36 -7.02
N ILE A 113 -1.81 -8.26 -7.40
CA ILE A 113 -1.61 -7.06 -6.57
C ILE A 113 -2.95 -6.37 -6.23
N ALA A 114 -3.86 -6.23 -7.19
CA ALA A 114 -5.14 -5.55 -6.99
C ALA A 114 -6.00 -6.26 -5.93
N HIS A 115 -6.07 -7.59 -6.00
CA HIS A 115 -6.82 -8.41 -5.04
C HIS A 115 -6.32 -8.26 -3.61
N TYR A 116 -5.00 -8.44 -3.38
CA TYR A 116 -4.43 -8.31 -2.05
C TYR A 116 -4.56 -6.89 -1.51
N THR A 117 -4.42 -5.88 -2.38
CA THR A 117 -4.62 -4.48 -1.98
C THR A 117 -6.08 -4.25 -1.57
N ALA A 118 -7.05 -4.80 -2.29
CA ALA A 118 -8.47 -4.70 -1.95
C ALA A 118 -8.80 -5.41 -0.62
N LEU A 119 -8.20 -6.57 -0.34
CA LEU A 119 -8.34 -7.26 0.94
C LEU A 119 -7.78 -6.44 2.11
N LEU A 120 -6.57 -5.89 1.97
CA LEU A 120 -5.98 -5.02 2.99
C LEU A 120 -6.85 -3.76 3.19
N PHE A 121 -7.29 -3.15 2.10
CA PHE A 121 -8.13 -1.96 2.12
C PHE A 121 -9.45 -2.23 2.83
N SER A 122 -10.14 -3.32 2.50
CA SER A 122 -11.35 -3.77 3.21
C SER A 122 -11.10 -3.95 4.69
N TYR A 123 -10.11 -4.76 5.06
CA TYR A 123 -9.80 -5.05 6.45
C TYR A 123 -9.49 -3.78 7.27
N LYS A 124 -8.84 -2.78 6.67
CA LYS A 124 -8.46 -1.54 7.35
C LYS A 124 -9.49 -0.41 7.26
N THR A 125 -10.49 -0.50 6.40
CA THR A 125 -11.43 0.60 6.18
C THR A 125 -12.90 0.22 6.33
N VAL A 126 -13.24 -1.05 6.54
CA VAL A 126 -14.64 -1.49 6.69
C VAL A 126 -15.42 -0.69 7.74
N MET A 127 -14.78 -0.38 8.87
CA MET A 127 -15.39 0.41 9.96
C MET A 127 -15.33 1.92 9.75
N SER A 128 -14.30 2.44 9.07
CA SER A 128 -14.12 3.88 8.86
C SER A 128 -14.82 4.41 7.61
N LEU A 129 -15.09 3.53 6.64
CA LEU A 129 -15.77 3.84 5.38
C LEU A 129 -17.04 2.99 5.20
N PRO A 130 -17.98 2.97 6.17
CA PRO A 130 -19.13 2.07 6.14
C PRO A 130 -20.03 2.29 4.91
N LYS A 131 -20.17 3.53 4.43
CA LYS A 131 -20.95 3.84 3.22
C LYS A 131 -20.34 3.21 1.98
N PHE A 132 -19.02 3.31 1.82
CA PHE A 132 -18.28 2.70 0.72
C PHE A 132 -18.52 1.18 0.68
N TRP A 133 -18.42 0.53 1.83
CA TRP A 133 -18.60 -0.92 1.97
C TRP A 133 -20.08 -1.36 2.02
N GLY A 134 -21.03 -0.43 1.90
CA GLY A 134 -22.46 -0.74 1.91
C GLY A 134 -22.98 -1.24 3.27
N LEU A 135 -22.26 -0.94 4.36
CA LEU A 135 -22.73 -1.21 5.71
C LEU A 135 -23.82 -0.19 6.06
N LYS A 136 -25.07 -0.64 6.10
CA LYS A 136 -26.15 0.09 6.77
C LYS A 136 -25.89 0.06 8.28
N GLY A 137 -26.17 1.16 8.98
CA GLY A 137 -25.78 1.43 10.37
C GLY A 137 -26.32 0.49 11.45
N GLU A 138 -26.14 -0.82 11.31
CA GLU A 138 -26.21 -1.77 12.39
C GLU A 138 -24.84 -1.81 13.07
N ARG A 139 -24.83 -1.40 14.34
CA ARG A 139 -23.68 -1.49 15.23
C ARG A 139 -23.20 -2.93 15.24
N MET A 140 -22.12 -3.24 14.55
CA MET A 140 -21.37 -4.46 14.83
C MET A 140 -20.54 -4.20 16.07
N GLY A 141 -21.03 -4.73 17.20
CA GLY A 141 -20.18 -5.05 18.33
C GLY A 141 -19.18 -6.09 17.86
N PHE A 142 -17.90 -5.74 17.94
CA PHE A 142 -16.81 -6.70 17.95
C PHE A 142 -16.83 -7.49 19.26
#